data_AF-A0A1F6DX79-F1
#
_entry.id   AF-A0A1F6DX79-F1
#
_cell.length_a   1.000
_cell.length_b   1.000
_cell.length_c   1.000
_cell.angle_alpha   90.00
_cell.angle_beta   90.00
_cell.angle_gamma   90.00
#
_symmetry.space_group_name_H-M   'P 1'
#
loop_
_entity.id
_entity.type
_entity.pdbx_description
1 polymer ?
#
loop_
_entity_poly.entity_id
_entity_poly.type
_entity_poly.pdbx_seq_one_letter_code
_entity_poly.pdbx_strand_id
1 'polypeptide(L)' 'MWKRALKFTAGKPVVLNLYTHNKQAVALYKRWGFFIDKTKKPTWSHWPEWPKGIRAKRIYMRLNPPRRRTVTRS' A
#
# COMPACT_ATOMS: atom_id res chain seq x y z
N MET A 1 5.61 -4.86 14.92
CA MET A 1 5.73 -5.49 13.58
C MET A 1 6.14 -4.51 12.48
N TRP A 2 5.45 -3.38 12.31
CA TRP A 2 5.73 -2.40 11.24
C TRP A 2 7.18 -1.91 11.13
N LYS A 3 7.85 -1.59 12.26
CA LYS A 3 9.27 -1.18 12.27
C LYS A 3 10.23 -2.24 11.69
N ARG A 4 9.90 -3.54 11.80
CA ARG A 4 10.71 -4.63 11.22
C ARG A 4 10.52 -4.71 9.71
N ALA A 5 9.29 -4.54 9.23
CA ALA A 5 9.00 -4.45 7.80
C ALA A 5 9.72 -3.26 7.13
N LEU A 6 9.76 -2.10 7.79
CA LEU A 6 10.53 -0.94 7.30
C LEU A 6 12.04 -1.19 7.20
N LYS A 7 12.62 -1.95 8.13
CA LYS A 7 14.03 -2.36 8.03
C LYS A 7 14.25 -3.31 6.86
N PHE A 8 13.36 -4.28 6.69
CA PHE A 8 13.43 -5.27 5.61
C PHE A 8 13.36 -4.63 4.22
N THR A 9 12.54 -3.59 4.05
CA THR A 9 12.39 -2.94 2.75
C THR A 9 13.64 -2.14 2.35
N ALA A 10 14.57 -1.90 3.27
CA ALA A 10 15.88 -1.29 3.03
C ALA A 10 15.82 0.04 2.24
N GLY A 11 14.73 0.81 2.39
CA GLY A 11 14.53 2.06 1.65
C GLY A 11 13.99 1.87 0.22
N LYS A 12 13.59 0.66 -0.17
CA LYS A 12 12.87 0.43 -1.43
C LYS A 12 11.39 0.85 -1.29
N PRO A 13 10.78 1.38 -2.37
CA PRO A 13 9.35 1.67 -2.39
C PRO A 13 8.53 0.43 -2.06
N VAL A 14 7.53 0.59 -1.19
CA VAL A 14 6.59 -0.49 -0.86
C VAL A 14 5.27 -0.16 -1.52
N VAL A 15 4.73 -1.11 -2.28
CA VAL A 15 3.40 -1.00 -2.89
C VAL A 15 2.50 -2.07 -2.29
N LEU A 16 1.29 -1.70 -1.95
CA LEU A 16 0.28 -2.61 -1.43
C LEU A 16 -1.04 -2.46 -2.17
N ASN A 17 -1.70 -3.59 -2.35
CA ASN A 17 -3.00 -3.67 -3.00
C ASN A 17 -4.03 -3.92 -1.93
N LEU A 18 -5.06 -3.08 -1.87
CA LEU A 18 -6.07 -3.15 -0.82
C LEU A 18 -7.47 -3.07 -1.40
N TYR A 19 -8.39 -3.83 -0.85
CA TYR A 19 -9.80 -3.66 -1.17
C TYR A 19 -10.37 -2.43 -0.46
N THR A 20 -11.05 -1.59 -1.23
CA THR A 20 -11.62 -0.32 -0.76
C THR A 20 -12.68 -0.48 0.32
N HIS A 21 -13.36 -1.63 0.37
CA HIS A 21 -14.33 -1.91 1.42
C HIS A 21 -13.68 -2.10 2.80
N ASN A 22 -12.39 -2.48 2.86
CA ASN A 22 -11.66 -2.62 4.12
C ASN A 22 -11.15 -1.26 4.62
N LYS A 23 -12.09 -0.42 5.09
CA LYS A 23 -11.83 0.95 5.54
C LYS A 23 -10.84 1.02 6.70
N GLN A 24 -10.88 0.04 7.62
CA GLN A 24 -9.98 -0.03 8.78
C GLN A 24 -8.53 -0.23 8.34
N ALA A 25 -8.28 -1.15 7.40
CA ALA A 25 -6.95 -1.36 6.87
C ALA A 25 -6.45 -0.12 6.11
N VAL A 26 -7.29 0.51 5.28
CA VAL A 26 -6.92 1.79 4.61
C VAL A 26 -6.49 2.84 5.64
N ALA A 27 -7.25 3.02 6.73
CA ALA A 27 -6.92 3.98 7.77
C ALA A 27 -5.60 3.64 8.49
N LEU A 28 -5.36 2.36 8.78
CA LEU A 28 -4.11 1.88 9.38
C LEU A 28 -2.90 2.20 8.50
N TYR A 29 -2.96 1.88 7.20
CA TYR A 29 -1.85 2.14 6.29
C TYR A 29 -1.59 3.64 6.11
N LYS A 30 -2.64 4.47 6.11
CA LYS A 30 -2.47 5.94 6.14
C LYS A 30 -1.69 6.40 7.37
N ARG A 31 -2.00 5.87 8.56
CA ARG A 31 -1.26 6.18 9.81
C ARG A 31 0.21 5.72 9.75
N TRP A 32 0.52 4.71 8.96
CA TRP A 32 1.89 4.25 8.72
C TRP A 32 2.64 5.00 7.61
N GLY A 33 2.02 6.02 7.02
CA GLY A 33 2.64 6.89 6.01
C GLY A 33 2.40 6.45 4.56
N PHE A 34 1.56 5.44 4.33
CA PHE A 34 1.15 5.10 2.97
C PHE A 34 0.14 6.11 2.43
N PHE A 35 0.18 6.31 1.12
CA PHE A 35 -0.77 7.15 0.41
C PHE A 35 -1.29 6.42 -0.83
N ILE A 36 -2.48 6.81 -1.29
CA ILE A 36 -3.09 6.21 -2.47
C ILE A 36 -2.22 6.53 -3.69
N ASP A 37 -1.83 5.50 -4.41
CA ASP A 37 -1.05 5.63 -5.63
C ASP A 37 -1.97 5.99 -6.79
N LYS A 38 -1.99 7.28 -7.15
CA LYS A 38 -2.78 7.80 -8.28
C LYS A 38 -2.23 7.38 -9.64
N THR A 39 -0.99 6.87 -9.72
CA THR A 39 -0.40 6.42 -10.99
C THR A 39 -1.02 5.10 -11.47
N LYS A 40 -1.58 4.32 -10.54
CA LYS A 40 -2.24 3.05 -10.86
C LYS A 40 -3.75 3.23 -10.84
N LYS A 41 -4.41 2.80 -11.91
CA LYS A 41 -5.88 2.79 -11.97
C LYS A 41 -6.44 1.77 -10.98
N PRO A 42 -7.55 2.07 -10.29
CA PRO A 42 -8.26 1.09 -9.48
C PRO A 42 -8.68 -0.10 -10.35
N THR A 43 -8.54 -1.31 -9.83
CA THR A 43 -8.97 -2.54 -10.51
C THR A 43 -10.17 -3.14 -9.79
N TRP A 44 -11.05 -3.81 -10.52
CA TRP A 44 -12.14 -4.57 -9.92
C TRP A 44 -11.76 -6.05 -9.90
N SER A 45 -12.00 -6.71 -8.77
CA SER A 45 -11.77 -8.15 -8.64
C SER A 45 -13.08 -8.85 -8.25
N HIS A 46 -13.25 -10.05 -8.78
CA HIS A 46 -14.33 -10.98 -8.47
C HIS A 46 -13.68 -12.29 -8.08
N TRP A 47 -14.13 -12.88 -6.99
CA TRP A 47 -13.71 -14.21 -6.58
C TRP A 47 -14.71 -15.23 -7.11
N PRO A 48 -14.28 -16.42 -7.56
CA PRO A 48 -15.18 -17.45 -8.09
C PRO A 48 -16.32 -17.83 -7.13
N GLU A 49 -16.07 -17.75 -5.83
CA GLU A 49 -17.05 -18.04 -4.78
C GLU A 49 -18.07 -16.92 -4.52
N TRP A 50 -17.91 -15.74 -5.13
CA TRP A 50 -18.83 -14.61 -4.91
C TRP A 50 -20.08 -14.70 -5.78
N PRO A 51 -21.23 -14.17 -5.30
CA PRO A 51 -22.43 -14.07 -6.13
C PRO A 51 -22.19 -13.28 -7.42
N LYS A 52 -22.88 -13.67 -8.50
CA LYS A 52 -22.79 -12.99 -9.80
C LYS A 52 -23.11 -11.49 -9.64
N GLY A 53 -22.31 -10.65 -10.29
CA GLY A 53 -22.47 -9.19 -10.27
C GLY A 53 -21.74 -8.50 -9.10
N ILE A 54 -21.31 -9.23 -8.07
CA ILE A 54 -20.55 -8.65 -6.95
C ILE A 54 -19.09 -8.50 -7.34
N ARG A 55 -18.56 -7.27 -7.31
CA ARG A 55 -17.13 -7.00 -7.55
C ARG A 55 -16.60 -6.05 -6.48
N ALA A 56 -15.37 -6.25 -6.06
CA ALA A 56 -14.70 -5.38 -5.11
C ALA A 56 -13.69 -4.50 -5.82
N LYS A 57 -13.77 -3.20 -5.54
CA LYS A 57 -12.78 -2.24 -6.02
C LYS A 57 -11.52 -2.36 -5.18
N ARG A 58 -10.39 -2.54 -5.86
CA ARG A 58 -9.04 -2.62 -5.33
C ARG A 58 -8.27 -1.35 -5.68
N ILE A 59 -7.57 -0.80 -4.70
CA ILE A 59 -6.71 0.37 -4.83
C ILE A 59 -5.26 -0.01 -4.53
N TYR A 60 -4.35 0.78 -5.07
CA TYR A 60 -2.94 0.69 -4.78
C TYR A 60 -2.58 1.79 -3.78
N MET A 61 -1.81 1.45 -2.76
CA MET A 61 -1.15 2.45 -1.92
C MET A 61 0.34 2.23 -1.97
N ARG A 62 1.09 3.31 -1.83
CA ARG A 62 2.55 3.26 -1.82
C ARG A 62 3.11 3.98 -0.60
N LEU A 63 4.23 3.48 -0.12
CA LEU A 63 5.08 4.15 0.85
C LEU A 63 6.38 4.51 0.14
N ASN A 64 6.71 5.81 0.17
CA ASN A 64 8.03 6.27 -0.20
C ASN A 64 8.85 6.36 1.10
N PRO A 65 9.73 5.40 1.40
CA PRO A 65 10.56 5.51 2.59
C PRO A 65 11.42 6.79 2.48
N PRO A 66 11.73 7.45 3.62
CA PRO A 66 12.60 8.61 3.60
C PRO A 66 13.91 8.24 2.89
N ARG A 67 14.28 9.02 1.86
CA ARG A 67 15.58 8.86 1.19
C ARG A 67 16.63 8.91 2.29
N ARG A 68 17.44 7.87 2.45
CA ARG A 68 18.64 7.96 3.27
C ARG A 68 19.44 9.12 2.71
N ARG A 69 19.56 10.22 3.47
CA ARG A 69 20.56 11.24 3.17
C ARG A 69 21.90 10.50 3.22
N THR A 70 22.56 10.36 2.08
CA THR A 70 23.98 10.05 2.03
C THR A 70 24.67 11.14 2.82
N VAL A 71 25.08 10.84 4.05
CA VAL A 71 26.00 11.70 4.79
C VAL A 71 27.32 11.53 4.07
N THR A 72 27.65 12.47 3.20
CA THR A 72 29.00 12.62 2.65
C THR A 72 29.88 12.94 3.85
N ARG A 73 30.67 11.96 4.32
CA ARG A 73 31.77 12.23 5.24
C ARG A 73 32.83 12.97 4.42
N SER A 74 32.99 14.26 4.71
CA SER A 74 34.15 15.08 4.33
C SER A 74 35.38 14.63 5.11
#